data_AF-A0A9P9CH07-F1
#
_entry.id   AF-A0A9P9CH07-F1
#
_cell.length_a   1.000
_cell.length_b   1.000
_cell.length_c   1.000
_cell.angle_alpha   90.00
_cell.angle_beta   90.00
_cell.angle_gamma   90.00
#
_symmetry.space_group_name_H-M   'P 1'
#
loop_
_entity.id
_entity.type
_entity.pdbx_description
1 polymer ?
#
loop_
_entity_poly.entity_id
_entity_poly.type
_entity_poly.pdbx_seq_one_letter_code
_entity_poly.pdbx_strand_id
1 'polypeptide(L)'
;MSVAKMLLTPIPLARAILRAHRRLPVEEASSMSSVTWDTFFKSEFRRHKDSTNPQHIMGFLSQWKLYLDHITAEQSGQFRGKRLDPTVWEKVCAQMSPDQVAQLYELMRTTNTLWKPLAER
;
A
#
# COMPACT_ATOMS: atom_id res chain seq x y z
N MET A 1 -15.35 -4.39 20.41
CA MET A 1 -16.28 -4.19 19.27
C MET A 1 -15.64 -4.81 18.04
N SER A 2 -16.37 -5.64 17.29
CA SER A 2 -15.80 -6.41 16.17
C SER A 2 -15.46 -5.50 14.97
N VAL A 3 -14.20 -5.56 14.52
CA VAL A 3 -13.63 -4.85 13.37
C VAL A 3 -14.48 -5.05 12.09
N ALA A 4 -15.21 -6.16 12.01
CA ALA A 4 -16.09 -6.50 10.89
C ALA A 4 -17.24 -5.49 10.66
N LYS A 5 -17.68 -4.76 11.69
CA LYS A 5 -18.80 -3.81 11.56
C LYS A 5 -18.41 -2.44 10.97
N MET A 6 -17.11 -2.19 10.76
CA MET A 6 -16.59 -0.91 10.25
C MET A 6 -16.04 -0.97 8.83
N LEU A 7 -16.03 -2.15 8.19
CA LEU A 7 -15.51 -2.29 6.84
C LEU A 7 -16.55 -1.83 5.82
N LEU A 8 -16.20 -0.81 5.04
CA LEU A 8 -16.95 -0.43 3.84
C LEU A 8 -17.01 -1.62 2.88
N THR A 9 -18.13 -1.80 2.19
CA THR A 9 -18.22 -2.78 1.11
C THR A 9 -17.24 -2.39 -0.02
N PRO A 10 -16.83 -3.34 -0.90
CA PRO A 10 -15.72 -3.12 -1.83
C PRO A 10 -15.87 -1.88 -2.73
N ILE A 11 -17.08 -1.63 -3.25
CA ILE A 11 -17.35 -0.52 -4.17
C ILE A 11 -17.29 0.85 -3.45
N PRO A 12 -17.97 1.06 -2.30
CA PRO A 12 -17.80 2.25 -1.50
C PRO A 12 -16.35 2.54 -1.10
N LEU A 13 -15.60 1.51 -0.67
CA LEU A 13 -14.19 1.65 -0.31
C LEU A 13 -13.37 2.15 -1.50
N ALA A 14 -13.57 1.54 -2.67
CA ALA A 14 -12.85 1.94 -3.88
C ALA A 14 -13.13 3.38 -4.32
N ARG A 15 -14.39 3.81 -4.22
CA ARG A 15 -14.76 5.20 -4.53
C ARG A 15 -14.15 6.18 -3.53
N ALA A 16 -14.07 5.82 -2.25
CA ALA A 16 -13.48 6.68 -1.22
C ALA A 16 -11.97 6.88 -1.45
N ILE A 17 -11.25 5.80 -1.79
CA ILE A 17 -9.81 5.86 -2.09
C ILE A 17 -9.53 6.74 -3.31
N LEU A 18 -10.25 6.54 -4.42
CA LEU A 18 -10.09 7.37 -5.63
C LEU A 18 -10.40 8.86 -5.38
N ARG A 19 -11.30 9.18 -4.44
CA ARG A 19 -11.56 10.57 -4.03
C ARG A 19 -10.42 11.14 -3.19
N ALA A 20 -9.84 10.33 -2.31
CA ALA A 20 -8.70 10.74 -1.49
C ALA A 20 -7.44 10.97 -2.34
N HIS A 21 -7.19 10.15 -3.36
CA HIS A 21 -6.07 10.35 -4.29
C HIS A 21 -6.06 11.72 -4.97
N ARG A 22 -7.24 12.23 -5.35
CA ARG A 22 -7.39 13.56 -5.98
C ARG A 22 -7.00 14.72 -5.07
N ARG A 23 -6.87 14.47 -3.76
CA ARG A 23 -6.53 15.48 -2.75
C ARG A 23 -5.05 15.45 -2.36
N LEU A 24 -4.27 14.51 -2.89
CA LEU A 24 -2.84 14.42 -2.60
C LEU A 24 -2.05 15.49 -3.39
N PRO A 25 -1.02 16.13 -2.78
CA PRO A 25 -0.22 17.16 -3.45
C PRO A 25 0.50 16.67 -4.71
N VAL A 26 0.61 17.55 -5.71
CA VAL A 26 1.13 17.25 -7.06
C VAL A 26 2.63 16.86 -7.07
N GLU A 27 3.43 17.37 -6.13
CA GLU A 27 4.85 17.02 -6.03
C GLU A 27 5.07 15.59 -5.49
N GLU A 28 4.25 15.13 -4.55
CA GLU A 28 4.33 13.77 -3.97
C GLU A 28 3.64 12.74 -4.88
N ALA A 29 2.62 13.19 -5.63
CA ALA A 29 2.08 12.47 -6.78
C ALA A 29 3.13 12.28 -7.90
N SER A 30 4.31 12.92 -7.85
CA SER A 30 5.35 12.76 -8.87
C SER A 30 6.38 11.66 -8.57
N SER A 31 6.42 11.07 -7.37
CA SER A 31 7.27 9.88 -7.13
C SER A 31 6.72 8.63 -7.81
N MET A 32 5.42 8.61 -8.09
CA MET A 32 4.72 7.71 -9.00
C MET A 32 3.38 8.39 -9.32
N SER A 33 3.15 8.80 -10.59
CA SER A 33 2.00 9.64 -10.99
C SER A 33 0.69 9.20 -10.35
N SER A 34 -0.14 10.14 -9.87
CA SER A 34 -1.52 9.85 -9.41
C SER A 34 -2.29 8.99 -10.42
N VAL A 35 -2.01 9.14 -11.72
CA VAL A 35 -2.57 8.33 -12.81
C VAL A 35 -2.08 6.88 -12.76
N THR A 36 -0.80 6.66 -12.48
CA THR A 36 -0.19 5.33 -12.35
C THR A 36 -0.76 4.60 -11.14
N TRP A 37 -0.89 5.28 -10.00
CA TRP A 37 -1.52 4.72 -8.81
C TRP A 37 -3.00 4.40 -9.00
N ASP A 38 -3.78 5.29 -9.60
CA ASP A 38 -5.21 5.06 -9.90
C ASP A 38 -5.40 3.85 -10.81
N THR A 39 -4.52 3.67 -11.79
CA THR A 39 -4.55 2.54 -12.72
C THR A 39 -4.21 1.23 -12.00
N PHE A 40 -3.14 1.24 -11.21
CA PHE A 40 -2.75 0.11 -10.36
C PHE A 40 -3.89 -0.29 -9.42
N PHE A 41 -4.43 0.68 -8.67
CA PHE A 41 -5.53 0.50 -7.73
C PHE A 41 -6.75 -0.19 -8.39
N LYS A 42 -7.19 0.34 -9.54
CA LYS A 42 -8.31 -0.25 -10.30
C LYS A 42 -8.01 -1.67 -10.75
N SER A 43 -6.77 -1.94 -11.18
CA SER A 43 -6.35 -3.26 -11.60
C SER A 43 -6.37 -4.28 -10.45
N GLU A 44 -5.96 -3.88 -9.25
CA GLU A 44 -5.96 -4.74 -8.07
C GLU A 44 -7.37 -5.10 -7.61
N PHE A 45 -8.29 -4.13 -7.56
CA PHE A 45 -9.70 -4.41 -7.28
C PHE A 45 -10.33 -5.32 -8.34
N ARG A 46 -9.93 -5.17 -9.60
CA ARG A 46 -10.40 -6.05 -10.68
C ARG A 46 -9.85 -7.47 -10.54
N ARG A 47 -8.59 -7.65 -10.14
CA ARG A 47 -7.97 -8.96 -9.91
C ARG A 47 -8.65 -9.71 -8.77
N HIS A 48 -9.10 -9.00 -7.75
CA HIS A 48 -9.76 -9.58 -6.58
C HIS A 48 -11.29 -9.72 -6.72
N LYS A 49 -11.88 -9.34 -7.86
CA LYS A 49 -13.34 -9.33 -8.06
C LYS A 49 -14.01 -10.71 -7.89
N ASP A 50 -13.31 -11.78 -8.27
CA ASP A 50 -13.82 -13.17 -8.26
C ASP A 50 -13.30 -13.96 -7.03
N SER A 51 -12.67 -13.28 -6.06
CA SER A 51 -12.22 -13.94 -4.83
C SER A 51 -13.42 -14.40 -4.01
N THR A 52 -13.46 -15.69 -3.67
CA THR A 52 -14.56 -16.29 -2.89
C THR A 52 -14.18 -16.60 -1.44
N ASN A 53 -12.89 -16.66 -1.11
CA ASN A 53 -12.43 -16.94 0.25
C ASN A 53 -12.72 -15.73 1.17
N PRO A 54 -13.61 -15.87 2.18
CA PRO A 54 -13.99 -14.76 3.05
C PRO A 54 -12.83 -14.14 3.84
N GLN A 55 -11.84 -14.94 4.22
CA GLN A 55 -10.66 -14.46 4.94
C GLN A 55 -9.79 -13.57 4.05
N HIS A 56 -9.61 -13.96 2.78
CA HIS A 56 -8.88 -13.16 1.81
C HIS A 56 -9.60 -11.85 1.49
N ILE A 57 -10.93 -11.90 1.32
CA ILE A 57 -11.75 -10.70 1.10
C ILE A 57 -11.64 -9.75 2.29
N MET A 58 -11.77 -10.27 3.52
CA MET A 58 -11.64 -9.46 4.74
C MET A 58 -10.25 -8.85 4.87
N GLY A 59 -9.20 -9.63 4.60
CA GLY A 59 -7.82 -9.13 4.59
C GLY A 59 -7.65 -8.01 3.58
N PHE A 60 -8.10 -8.21 2.34
CA PHE A 60 -8.04 -7.22 1.27
C PHE A 60 -8.74 -5.91 1.66
N LEU A 61 -9.99 -5.98 2.11
CA LEU A 61 -10.75 -4.79 2.51
C LEU A 61 -10.14 -4.07 3.71
N SER A 62 -9.59 -4.82 4.68
CA SER A 62 -8.94 -4.25 5.85
C SER A 62 -7.68 -3.46 5.46
N GLN A 63 -6.84 -4.02 4.59
CA GLN A 63 -5.63 -3.35 4.11
C GLN A 63 -5.96 -2.06 3.34
N TRP A 64 -6.93 -2.10 2.43
CA TRP A 64 -7.34 -0.90 1.69
C TRP A 64 -8.03 0.14 2.56
N LYS A 65 -8.71 -0.27 3.63
CA LYS A 65 -9.27 0.67 4.62
C LYS A 65 -8.17 1.36 5.42
N LEU A 66 -7.16 0.62 5.87
CA LEU A 66 -6.00 1.19 6.56
C LEU A 66 -5.25 2.17 5.65
N TYR A 67 -5.08 1.83 4.37
CA TYR A 67 -4.49 2.72 3.38
C TYR A 67 -5.30 4.01 3.23
N LEU A 68 -6.63 3.90 3.07
CA LEU A 68 -7.53 5.07 3.00
C LEU A 68 -7.38 5.98 4.24
N ASP A 69 -7.32 5.40 5.43
CA ASP A 69 -7.19 6.15 6.68
C ASP A 69 -5.84 6.88 6.75
N HIS A 70 -4.77 6.23 6.27
CA HIS A 70 -3.43 6.83 6.21
C HIS A 70 -3.40 8.05 5.28
N ILE A 71 -3.83 7.88 4.02
CA ILE A 71 -3.80 8.96 3.02
C ILE A 71 -4.81 10.09 3.32
N THR A 72 -5.78 9.87 4.20
CA THR A 72 -6.72 10.91 4.63
C THR A 72 -6.25 11.63 5.89
N ALA A 73 -5.58 10.93 6.81
CA ALA A 73 -4.92 11.56 7.96
C ALA A 73 -3.74 12.44 7.52
N GLU A 74 -2.96 11.98 6.55
CA GLU A 74 -1.81 12.73 6.01
C GLU A 74 -2.20 13.93 5.15
N GLN A 75 -3.46 14.12 4.76
CA GLN A 75 -3.90 15.37 4.12
C GLN A 75 -3.74 16.62 5.03
N SER A 76 -3.31 16.44 6.29
CA SER A 76 -2.92 17.49 7.23
C SER A 76 -1.42 17.83 7.25
N GLY A 77 -0.56 17.17 6.44
CA GLY A 77 0.89 17.41 6.38
C GLY A 77 1.59 16.75 5.18
N GLN A 78 2.91 16.92 5.03
CA GLN A 78 3.69 16.28 3.95
C GLN A 78 3.71 14.76 4.11
N PHE A 79 3.37 14.01 3.05
CA PHE A 79 3.43 12.55 3.02
C PHE A 79 4.89 12.09 3.10
N ARG A 80 5.33 11.56 4.25
CA ARG A 80 6.71 11.03 4.42
C ARG A 80 6.77 9.51 4.45
N GLY A 81 5.61 8.85 4.33
CA GLY A 81 5.48 7.41 4.57
C GLY A 81 5.75 7.06 6.04
N LYS A 82 5.56 5.77 6.37
CA LYS A 82 5.84 5.22 7.70
C LYS A 82 7.03 4.27 7.62
N ARG A 83 7.94 4.33 8.59
CA ARG A 83 8.96 3.28 8.75
C ARG A 83 8.27 1.94 8.97
N LEU A 84 8.81 0.89 8.35
CA LEU A 84 8.39 -0.48 8.63
C LEU A 84 8.58 -0.77 10.13
N ASP A 85 7.57 -1.36 10.73
CA ASP A 85 7.63 -1.79 12.13
C ASP A 85 8.60 -2.99 12.22
N PRO A 86 9.69 -2.89 13.01
CA PRO A 86 10.69 -3.96 13.09
C PRO A 86 10.11 -5.30 13.55
N THR A 87 9.14 -5.26 14.47
CA THR A 87 8.54 -6.47 15.03
C THR A 87 7.62 -7.17 14.04
N VAL A 88 6.87 -6.39 13.24
CA VAL A 88 6.05 -6.92 12.15
C VAL A 88 6.94 -7.49 11.05
N TRP A 89 8.04 -6.79 10.74
CA TRP A 89 9.00 -7.22 9.73
C TRP A 89 9.65 -8.56 10.10
N GLU A 90 10.17 -8.69 11.31
CA GLU A 90 10.76 -9.94 11.81
C GLU A 90 9.78 -11.11 11.71
N LYS A 91 8.53 -10.90 12.15
CA LYS A 91 7.48 -11.92 12.09
C LYS A 91 7.17 -12.35 10.66
N VAL A 92 7.10 -11.39 9.73
CA VAL A 92 6.82 -11.66 8.31
C VAL A 92 7.99 -12.38 7.64
N CYS A 93 9.23 -11.97 7.90
CA CYS A 93 10.42 -12.66 7.41
C CYS A 93 10.50 -14.11 7.91
N ALA A 94 10.11 -14.37 9.16
CA ALA A 94 10.07 -15.73 9.71
C ALA A 94 9.03 -16.65 9.04
N GLN A 95 8.02 -16.07 8.36
CA GLN A 95 6.99 -16.81 7.63
C GLN A 95 7.30 -17.00 6.14
N MET A 96 8.34 -16.34 5.64
CA MET A 96 8.76 -16.41 4.24
C MET A 96 9.59 -17.67 3.97
N SER A 97 9.52 -18.19 2.76
CA SER A 97 10.43 -19.23 2.31
C SER A 97 11.87 -18.68 2.17
N PRO A 98 12.90 -19.53 2.24
CA PRO A 98 14.28 -19.11 2.01
C PRO A 98 14.46 -18.34 0.68
N ASP A 99 13.78 -18.79 -0.38
CA ASP A 99 13.83 -18.13 -1.69
C ASP A 99 13.21 -16.73 -1.67
N GLN A 100 12.09 -16.54 -0.96
CA GLN A 100 11.45 -15.23 -0.82
C GLN A 100 12.36 -14.25 -0.07
N VAL A 101 13.06 -14.71 0.98
CA VAL A 101 14.04 -13.91 1.70
C VAL A 101 15.24 -13.56 0.81
N ALA A 102 15.73 -14.53 0.03
CA ALA A 102 16.82 -14.29 -0.93
C ALA A 102 16.44 -13.26 -1.99
N GLN A 103 15.22 -13.32 -2.54
CA GLN A 103 14.71 -12.33 -3.50
C GLN A 103 14.65 -10.92 -2.91
N LEU A 104 14.18 -10.78 -1.67
CA LEU A 104 14.16 -9.50 -0.96
C LEU A 104 15.57 -8.96 -0.71
N TYR A 105 16.51 -9.83 -0.37
CA TYR A 105 17.91 -9.46 -0.21
C TYR A 105 18.53 -8.96 -1.51
N GLU A 106 18.29 -9.66 -2.63
CA GLU A 106 18.76 -9.22 -3.95
C GLU A 106 18.13 -7.90 -4.38
N LEU A 107 16.84 -7.69 -4.07
CA LEU A 107 16.17 -6.41 -4.29
C LEU A 107 16.83 -5.28 -3.49
N MET A 108 17.09 -5.50 -2.19
CA MET A 108 17.78 -4.53 -1.34
C MET A 108 19.19 -4.22 -1.87
N ARG A 109 19.92 -5.24 -2.31
CA ARG A 109 21.28 -5.08 -2.84
C ARG A 109 21.29 -4.29 -4.15
N THR A 110 20.41 -4.64 -5.09
CA THR A 110 20.30 -3.98 -6.40
C THR A 110 19.77 -2.55 -6.30
N THR A 111 18.87 -2.25 -5.37
CA THR A 111 18.39 -0.88 -5.15
C THR A 111 19.45 0.01 -4.51
N ASN A 112 20.28 -0.51 -3.60
CA ASN A 112 21.41 0.23 -3.04
C ASN A 112 22.46 0.62 -4.09
N THR A 113 22.68 -0.22 -5.11
CA THR A 113 23.61 0.13 -6.20
C THR A 113 23.06 1.16 -7.18
N LEU A 114 21.73 1.21 -7.34
CA LEU A 114 21.06 2.12 -8.29
C LEU A 114 20.67 3.47 -7.67
N TRP A 115 20.46 3.53 -6.36
CA TRP A 115 19.99 4.73 -5.67
C TRP A 115 21.12 5.77 -5.54
N LYS A 116 20.94 6.93 -6.18
CA LYS A 116 21.75 8.14 -5.94
C LYS A 116 20.99 9.11 -5.02
N PRO A 117 21.61 9.63 -3.95
CA PRO A 117 20.98 10.64 -3.10
C PRO A 117 20.56 11.87 -3.91
N LEU A 118 19.44 12.49 -3.54
CA LEU A 118 18.92 13.72 -4.18
C LEU A 118 19.92 14.89 -4.20
N ALA A 119 20.94 14.88 -3.33
CA ALA A 119 22.02 15.86 -3.30
C ALA A 119 22.99 15.76 -4.49
N GLU A 120 22.93 14.67 -5.27
CA GLU A 120 23.81 14.39 -6.41
C GLU A 120 23.07 14.44 -7.76
N ARG A 121 21.87 15.05 -7.81
CA ARG A 121 21.08 15.27 -9.04
C ARG A 121 21.16 16.70 -9.53
#